data_AF-A0A356ID26-F1
#
_entry.id   AF-A0A356ID26-F1
#
_cell.length_a   1.000
_cell.length_b   1.000
_cell.length_c   1.000
_cell.angle_alpha   90.00
_cell.angle_beta   90.00
_cell.angle_gamma   90.00
#
_symmetry.space_group_name_H-M   'P 1'
#
loop_
_entity.id
_entity.type
_entity.pdbx_description
1 polymer ?
#
loop_
_entity_poly.entity_id
_entity_poly.type
_entity_poly.pdbx_seq_one_letter_code
_entity_poly.pdbx_strand_id
1 'polypeptide(L)'
;MIYKPDLETATPEQIRTRQLERLNELLDTILPENRFYARKFDSITTPLDWDQFEALPFTTKSELVADQATTPPLGTIATYERDRYITYHQTSGTTGKPLTILDTEESWNWWAECWQYVYHGASLNHKDRLFLAFSFGPFIGFWAAHNAGIKLGALTIPGG
;
A
#
# COMPACT_ATOMS: atom_id res chain seq x y z
N MET A 1 -7.93 17.08 14.05
CA MET A 1 -6.89 18.07 13.64
C MET A 1 -6.42 17.71 12.24
N ILE A 2 -6.06 18.66 11.39
CA ILE A 2 -5.51 18.38 10.06
C ILE A 2 -4.09 17.80 10.22
N TYR A 3 -3.77 16.70 9.54
CA TYR A 3 -2.47 16.04 9.58
C TYR A 3 -1.50 16.58 8.52
N LYS A 4 -1.97 16.66 7.27
CA LYS A 4 -1.24 17.12 6.09
C LYS A 4 -2.03 18.23 5.40
N PRO A 5 -1.92 19.48 5.88
CA PRO A 5 -2.70 20.59 5.33
C PRO A 5 -2.54 20.77 3.82
N ASP A 6 -1.34 20.57 3.29
CA ASP A 6 -1.05 20.66 1.86
C ASP A 6 -1.87 19.70 1.00
N LEU A 7 -2.27 18.55 1.56
CA LEU A 7 -3.09 17.54 0.89
C LEU A 7 -4.57 17.66 1.25
N GLU A 8 -4.88 17.87 2.53
CA GLU A 8 -6.26 17.88 3.03
C GLU A 8 -7.03 19.16 2.64
N THR A 9 -6.34 20.24 2.29
CA THR A 9 -6.95 21.48 1.82
C THR A 9 -6.64 21.80 0.36
N ALA A 10 -6.06 20.85 -0.39
CA ALA A 10 -5.80 21.02 -1.82
C ALA A 10 -7.10 21.12 -2.62
N THR A 11 -7.10 21.89 -3.71
CA THR A 11 -8.24 21.91 -4.62
C THR A 11 -8.36 20.59 -5.38
N PRO A 12 -9.56 20.23 -5.87
CA PRO A 12 -9.74 19.03 -6.70
C PRO A 12 -8.77 18.96 -7.88
N GLU A 13 -8.46 20.08 -8.52
CA GLU A 13 -7.53 20.17 -9.64
C GLU A 13 -6.10 19.89 -9.21
N GLN A 14 -5.66 20.43 -8.06
CA GLN A 14 -4.34 20.15 -7.50
C GLN A 14 -4.19 18.67 -7.14
N ILE A 15 -5.22 18.07 -6.55
CA ILE A 15 -5.26 16.63 -6.25
C ILE A 15 -5.17 15.82 -7.53
N ARG A 16 -5.97 16.17 -8.55
CA ARG A 16 -5.99 15.48 -9.84
C ARG A 16 -4.62 15.53 -10.52
N THR A 17 -4.01 16.71 -10.65
CA THR A 17 -2.66 16.83 -11.23
C THR A 17 -1.65 15.96 -10.48
N ARG A 18 -1.61 16.06 -9.15
CA ARG A 18 -0.70 15.28 -8.31
C ARG A 18 -0.91 13.77 -8.43
N GLN A 19 -2.16 13.31 -8.53
CA GLN A 19 -2.47 11.89 -8.70
C GLN A 19 -1.95 11.34 -10.01
N LEU A 20 -2.11 12.08 -11.12
CA LEU A 20 -1.63 11.64 -12.43
C LEU A 20 -0.09 11.64 -12.49
N GLU A 21 0.56 12.64 -11.91
CA GLU A 21 2.03 12.67 -11.77
C GLU A 21 2.54 11.45 -11.00
N ARG A 22 1.96 11.17 -9.82
CA ARG A 22 2.34 10.03 -8.98
C ARG A 22 2.06 8.68 -9.64
N LEU A 23 0.99 8.57 -10.43
CA LEU A 23 0.71 7.38 -11.22
C LEU A 23 1.81 7.15 -12.26
N ASN A 24 2.22 8.18 -12.98
CA ASN A 24 3.27 8.06 -13.99
C ASN A 24 4.63 7.72 -13.38
N GLU A 25 4.99 8.35 -12.26
CA GLU A 25 6.19 7.98 -11.48
C GLU A 25 6.17 6.50 -11.05
N LEU A 26 5.00 6.01 -10.61
CA LEU A 26 4.81 4.61 -10.24
C LEU A 26 5.03 3.71 -11.46
N LEU A 27 4.39 3.99 -12.59
CA LEU A 27 4.50 3.19 -13.80
C LEU A 27 5.93 3.15 -14.34
N ASP A 28 6.62 4.29 -14.39
CA ASP A 28 8.02 4.35 -14.80
C ASP A 28 8.93 3.52 -13.89
N THR A 29 8.59 3.43 -12.60
CA THR A 29 9.32 2.59 -11.64
C THR A 29 9.04 1.11 -11.83
N ILE A 30 7.76 0.71 -12.04
CA ILE A 30 7.37 -0.70 -12.00
C ILE A 30 7.47 -1.40 -13.36
N LEU A 31 7.22 -0.72 -14.47
CA LEU A 31 7.14 -1.37 -15.78
C LEU A 31 8.47 -2.03 -16.23
N PRO A 32 9.67 -1.47 -15.92
CA PRO A 32 10.92 -2.12 -16.30
C PRO A 32 11.21 -3.41 -15.52
N GLU A 33 10.83 -3.49 -14.24
CA GLU A 33 11.27 -4.56 -13.33
C GLU A 33 10.14 -5.51 -12.89
N ASN A 34 8.91 -5.00 -12.75
CA ASN A 34 7.76 -5.78 -12.29
C ASN A 34 7.18 -6.61 -13.44
N ARG A 35 7.64 -7.85 -13.56
CA ARG A 35 7.25 -8.75 -14.66
C ARG A 35 5.75 -9.03 -14.76
N PHE A 36 5.00 -9.00 -13.66
CA PHE A 36 3.54 -9.14 -13.73
C PHE A 36 2.91 -7.97 -14.48
N TYR A 37 3.22 -6.73 -14.05
CA TYR A 37 2.66 -5.53 -14.68
C TYR A 37 3.26 -5.22 -16.05
N ALA A 38 4.54 -5.52 -16.27
CA ALA A 38 5.19 -5.39 -17.58
C ALA A 38 4.46 -6.23 -18.66
N ARG A 39 4.03 -7.45 -18.31
CA ARG A 39 3.22 -8.29 -19.22
C ARG A 39 1.79 -7.77 -19.37
N LYS A 40 1.18 -7.33 -18.27
CA LYS A 40 -0.21 -6.88 -18.27
C LYS A 40 -0.42 -5.59 -19.04
N PHE A 41 0.59 -4.72 -19.03
CA PHE A 41 0.56 -3.40 -19.61
C PHE A 41 1.53 -3.26 -20.80
N ASP A 42 1.79 -4.36 -21.51
CA ASP A 42 2.72 -4.38 -22.66
C ASP A 42 2.35 -3.40 -23.78
N SER A 43 1.06 -3.07 -23.91
CA SER A 43 0.52 -2.17 -24.92
C SER A 43 0.40 -0.72 -24.47
N ILE A 44 0.75 -0.37 -23.23
CA ILE A 44 0.65 1.01 -22.73
C ILE A 44 1.95 1.77 -23.00
N THR A 45 1.85 3.08 -23.20
CA THR A 45 3.00 3.98 -23.33
C THR A 45 2.89 5.05 -22.25
N THR A 46 3.91 5.19 -21.41
CA THR A 46 3.97 6.24 -20.38
C THR A 46 4.66 7.50 -20.94
N PRO A 47 4.34 8.70 -20.42
CA PRO A 47 3.34 8.98 -19.38
C PRO A 47 1.90 8.88 -19.90
N LEU A 48 1.00 8.43 -19.04
CA LEU A 48 -0.44 8.39 -19.26
C LEU A 48 -1.10 9.75 -18.99
N ASP A 49 -2.13 10.05 -19.76
CA ASP A 49 -3.18 11.01 -19.41
C ASP A 49 -4.37 10.32 -18.70
N TRP A 50 -5.42 11.10 -18.40
CA TRP A 50 -6.60 10.59 -17.69
C TRP A 50 -7.44 9.62 -18.52
N ASP A 51 -7.55 9.85 -19.83
CA ASP A 51 -8.34 8.97 -20.71
C ASP A 51 -7.65 7.61 -20.84
N GLN A 52 -6.32 7.61 -20.92
CA GLN A 52 -5.50 6.41 -20.92
C GLN A 52 -5.52 5.68 -19.57
N PHE A 53 -5.52 6.41 -18.44
CA PHE A 53 -5.67 5.82 -17.11
C PHE A 53 -7.04 5.12 -16.97
N GLU A 54 -8.13 5.75 -17.39
CA GLU A 54 -9.47 5.18 -17.32
C GLU A 54 -9.63 3.93 -18.20
N ALA A 55 -8.82 3.81 -19.25
CA ALA A 55 -8.77 2.64 -20.12
C ALA A 55 -7.93 1.47 -19.58
N LEU A 56 -7.17 1.65 -18.49
CA LEU A 56 -6.33 0.58 -17.94
C LEU A 56 -7.17 -0.62 -17.46
N PRO A 57 -6.74 -1.86 -17.75
CA PRO A 57 -7.46 -3.03 -17.27
C PRO A 57 -7.32 -3.18 -15.76
N PHE A 58 -8.43 -3.52 -15.09
CA PHE A 58 -8.42 -3.84 -13.67
C PHE A 58 -7.49 -5.01 -13.34
N THR A 59 -6.87 -4.97 -12.16
CA THR A 59 -6.16 -6.11 -11.57
C THR A 59 -7.03 -6.83 -10.57
N THR A 60 -7.27 -8.11 -10.82
CA THR A 60 -8.10 -8.95 -9.96
C THR A 60 -7.26 -9.75 -8.99
N LYS A 61 -7.85 -10.07 -7.83
CA LYS A 61 -7.22 -10.97 -6.85
C LYS A 61 -6.90 -12.34 -7.45
N SER A 62 -7.75 -12.86 -8.33
CA SER A 62 -7.55 -14.15 -8.99
C SER A 62 -6.29 -14.19 -9.85
N GLU A 63 -5.98 -13.10 -10.58
CA GLU A 63 -4.74 -13.01 -11.36
C GLU A 63 -3.51 -13.08 -10.47
N LEU A 64 -3.50 -12.32 -9.37
CA LEU A 64 -2.38 -12.30 -8.42
C LEU A 64 -2.18 -13.66 -7.75
N VAL A 65 -3.27 -14.31 -7.32
CA VAL A 65 -3.21 -15.65 -6.72
C VAL A 65 -2.73 -16.70 -7.73
N ALA A 66 -3.18 -16.63 -8.98
CA ALA A 66 -2.73 -17.53 -10.03
C ALA A 66 -1.23 -17.34 -10.34
N ASP A 67 -0.75 -16.09 -10.41
CA ASP A 67 0.65 -15.77 -10.61
C ASP A 67 1.55 -16.32 -9.48
N GLN A 68 1.13 -16.22 -8.21
CA GLN A 68 1.85 -16.85 -7.09
C GLN A 68 1.82 -18.38 -7.13
N ALA A 69 0.75 -18.97 -7.67
CA ALA A 69 0.63 -20.41 -7.80
C ALA A 69 1.52 -20.98 -8.91
N THR A 70 1.68 -20.26 -10.03
CA THR A 70 2.53 -20.68 -11.15
C THR A 70 4.01 -20.43 -10.87
N THR A 71 4.35 -19.37 -10.13
CA THR A 71 5.73 -19.01 -9.78
C THR A 71 5.89 -18.82 -8.26
N PRO A 72 5.87 -19.90 -7.47
CA PRO A 72 5.95 -19.79 -6.01
C PRO A 72 7.31 -19.26 -5.53
N PRO A 73 7.38 -18.60 -4.35
CA PRO A 73 6.26 -18.34 -3.43
C PRO A 73 5.53 -17.01 -3.67
N LEU A 74 6.12 -16.07 -4.41
CA LEU A 74 5.64 -14.68 -4.53
C LEU A 74 5.10 -14.32 -5.90
N GLY A 75 5.13 -15.25 -6.86
CA GLY A 75 4.80 -14.93 -8.23
C GLY A 75 5.89 -14.08 -8.87
N THR A 76 5.45 -13.15 -9.68
CA THR A 76 6.26 -12.19 -10.41
C THR A 76 5.85 -10.74 -10.13
N ILE A 77 5.11 -10.52 -9.04
CA ILE A 77 4.61 -9.20 -8.60
C ILE A 77 5.62 -8.38 -7.80
N ALA A 78 6.72 -9.00 -7.34
CA ALA A 78 7.79 -8.28 -6.66
C ALA A 78 8.61 -7.48 -7.69
N THR A 79 8.65 -6.15 -7.51
CA THR A 79 9.41 -5.22 -8.37
C THR A 79 10.92 -5.24 -8.07
N TYR A 80 11.31 -5.49 -6.83
CA TYR A 80 12.68 -5.31 -6.38
C TYR A 80 13.37 -6.62 -6.03
N GLU A 81 14.69 -6.57 -5.86
CA GLU A 81 15.45 -7.66 -5.28
C GLU A 81 14.99 -7.95 -3.84
N ARG A 82 15.14 -9.22 -3.43
CA ARG A 82 14.55 -9.74 -2.19
C ARG A 82 15.01 -8.99 -0.93
N ASP A 83 16.26 -8.54 -0.91
CA ASP A 83 16.88 -7.85 0.22
C ASP A 83 16.36 -6.43 0.44
N ARG A 84 15.64 -5.84 -0.54
CA ARG A 84 14.98 -4.54 -0.40
C ARG A 84 13.71 -4.59 0.45
N TYR A 85 13.13 -5.77 0.62
CA TYR A 85 11.90 -5.95 1.39
C TYR A 85 12.20 -6.23 2.86
N ILE A 86 11.47 -5.55 3.75
CA ILE A 86 11.72 -5.63 5.20
C ILE A 86 10.66 -6.44 5.94
N THR A 87 9.49 -6.64 5.34
CA THR A 87 8.39 -7.39 5.94
C THR A 87 7.45 -7.95 4.86
N TYR A 88 6.55 -8.81 5.28
CA TYR A 88 5.47 -9.32 4.43
C TYR A 88 4.15 -9.31 5.18
N HIS A 89 3.05 -9.29 4.43
CA HIS A 89 1.72 -9.50 4.94
C HIS A 89 0.92 -10.45 4.04
N GLN A 90 -0.16 -11.01 4.57
CA GLN A 90 -1.04 -11.93 3.86
C GLN A 90 -2.51 -11.57 4.03
N THR A 91 -3.28 -11.81 2.98
CA THR A 91 -4.75 -11.80 3.08
C THR A 91 -5.23 -12.97 3.94
N SER A 92 -6.40 -12.86 4.58
CA SER A 92 -6.96 -13.86 5.50
C SER A 92 -7.27 -15.24 4.88
N GLY A 93 -7.19 -15.41 3.56
CA GLY A 93 -7.31 -16.72 2.91
C GLY A 93 -8.68 -17.41 3.07
N THR A 94 -9.76 -16.67 3.35
CA THR A 94 -11.07 -17.25 3.73
C THR A 94 -11.71 -18.19 2.71
N THR A 95 -11.30 -18.13 1.43
CA THR A 95 -11.84 -18.95 0.35
C THR A 95 -10.76 -19.61 -0.54
N GLY A 96 -9.47 -19.46 -0.22
CA GLY A 96 -8.39 -19.95 -1.06
C GLY A 96 -6.99 -19.64 -0.53
N LYS A 97 -5.95 -19.90 -1.32
CA LYS A 97 -4.55 -19.61 -0.95
C LYS A 97 -4.41 -18.11 -0.59
N PRO A 98 -3.87 -17.78 0.59
CA PRO A 98 -3.54 -16.40 0.95
C PRO A 98 -2.62 -15.77 -0.09
N LEU A 99 -2.95 -14.55 -0.52
CA LEU A 99 -2.02 -13.72 -1.29
C LEU A 99 -0.96 -13.17 -0.35
N THR A 100 0.31 -13.34 -0.71
CA THR A 100 1.46 -12.82 0.05
C THR A 100 2.00 -11.56 -0.61
N ILE A 101 2.19 -10.48 0.15
CA ILE A 101 2.72 -9.21 -0.35
C ILE A 101 3.96 -8.87 0.47
N LEU A 102 4.99 -8.35 -0.20
CA LEU A 102 6.20 -7.84 0.44
C LEU A 102 6.17 -6.32 0.49
N ASP A 103 6.63 -5.76 1.61
CA ASP A 103 6.73 -4.32 1.82
C ASP A 103 8.21 -3.92 1.98
N THR A 104 8.62 -2.89 1.25
CA THR A 104 9.87 -2.16 1.51
C THR A 104 9.70 -1.20 2.69
N GLU A 105 10.79 -0.63 3.19
CA GLU A 105 10.74 0.38 4.24
C GLU A 105 9.88 1.59 3.86
N GLU A 106 9.98 2.05 2.62
CA GLU A 106 9.19 3.18 2.10
C GLU A 106 7.69 2.86 2.10
N SER A 107 7.30 1.65 1.66
CA SER A 107 5.90 1.23 1.71
C SER A 107 5.38 1.06 3.14
N TRP A 108 6.22 0.58 4.07
CA TRP A 108 5.85 0.47 5.48
C TRP A 108 5.68 1.84 6.15
N ASN A 109 6.52 2.80 5.76
CA ASN A 109 6.38 4.19 6.19
C ASN A 109 5.09 4.81 5.64
N TRP A 110 4.76 4.56 4.37
CA TRP A 110 3.51 5.00 3.75
C TRP A 110 2.28 4.44 4.48
N TRP A 111 2.27 3.15 4.84
CA TRP A 111 1.20 2.57 5.66
C TRP A 111 1.00 3.31 6.99
N ALA A 112 2.10 3.69 7.64
CA ALA A 112 2.01 4.45 8.87
C ALA A 112 1.48 5.87 8.64
N GLU A 113 1.87 6.53 7.54
CA GLU A 113 1.33 7.85 7.14
C GLU A 113 -0.19 7.78 6.88
N CYS A 114 -0.69 6.74 6.21
CA CYS A 114 -2.13 6.54 6.01
C CYS A 114 -2.89 6.48 7.35
N TRP A 115 -2.34 5.78 8.34
CA TRP A 115 -2.95 5.72 9.67
C TRP A 115 -2.87 7.03 10.46
N GLN A 116 -1.90 7.90 10.19
CA GLN A 116 -1.88 9.24 10.81
C GLN A 116 -3.13 10.04 10.43
N TYR A 117 -3.61 9.97 9.19
CA TYR A 117 -4.89 10.62 8.82
C TYR A 117 -6.06 10.12 9.67
N VAL A 118 -6.12 8.81 9.94
CA VAL A 118 -7.16 8.20 10.78
C VAL A 118 -7.06 8.73 12.21
N TYR A 119 -5.87 8.72 12.80
CA TYR A 119 -5.66 9.17 14.18
C TYR A 119 -5.94 10.66 14.36
N HIS A 120 -5.41 11.50 13.48
CA HIS A 120 -5.63 12.95 13.52
C HIS A 120 -7.09 13.32 13.23
N GLY A 121 -7.76 12.57 12.33
CA GLY A 121 -9.20 12.68 12.08
C GLY A 121 -10.04 12.30 13.30
N ALA A 122 -9.62 11.28 14.05
CA ALA A 122 -10.20 10.90 15.34
C ALA A 122 -9.78 11.82 16.50
N SER A 123 -9.01 12.87 16.23
CA SER A 123 -8.46 13.81 17.23
C SER A 123 -7.56 13.16 18.30
N LEU A 124 -6.98 12.01 17.97
CA LEU A 124 -5.97 11.34 18.79
C LEU A 124 -4.62 12.07 18.71
N ASN A 125 -3.84 11.96 19.77
CA ASN A 125 -2.52 12.56 19.91
C ASN A 125 -1.63 11.73 20.86
N HIS A 126 -0.38 12.17 21.07
CA HIS A 126 0.61 11.48 21.90
C HIS A 126 0.19 11.22 23.36
N LYS A 127 -0.82 11.93 23.89
CA LYS A 127 -1.32 11.72 25.26
C LYS A 127 -2.30 10.55 25.37
N ASP A 128 -2.80 10.06 24.24
CA ASP A 128 -3.75 8.96 24.20
C ASP A 128 -3.07 7.60 24.42
N ARG A 129 -3.89 6.62 24.78
CA ARG A 129 -3.47 5.21 24.91
C ARG A 129 -4.24 4.41 23.88
N LEU A 130 -3.53 3.77 22.97
CA LEU A 130 -4.11 3.04 21.84
C LEU A 130 -4.06 1.55 22.15
N PHE A 131 -5.20 0.95 22.49
CA PHE A 131 -5.30 -0.49 22.66
C PHE A 131 -5.77 -1.14 21.36
N LEU A 132 -4.88 -1.93 20.73
CA LEU A 132 -5.18 -2.64 19.49
C LEU A 132 -5.68 -4.04 19.84
N ALA A 133 -7.01 -4.15 20.01
CA ALA A 133 -7.71 -5.37 20.40
C ALA A 133 -7.87 -6.38 19.25
N PHE A 134 -6.80 -6.69 18.54
CA PHE A 134 -6.80 -7.57 17.37
C PHE A 134 -5.56 -8.45 17.32
N SER A 135 -5.70 -9.63 16.72
CA SER A 135 -4.58 -10.55 16.51
C SER A 135 -3.52 -9.93 15.59
N PHE A 136 -2.26 -10.07 16.01
CA PHE A 136 -1.07 -9.65 15.28
C PHE A 136 -0.55 -10.79 14.37
N GLY A 137 -1.46 -11.41 13.62
CA GLY A 137 -1.12 -12.36 12.56
C GLY A 137 -0.56 -11.67 11.31
N PRO A 138 -0.49 -12.34 10.14
CA PRO A 138 0.07 -11.76 8.92
C PRO A 138 -0.83 -10.68 8.28
N PHE A 139 -1.97 -10.34 8.89
CA PHE A 139 -2.85 -9.29 8.38
C PHE A 139 -2.27 -7.90 8.68
N ILE A 140 -2.12 -7.09 7.63
CA ILE A 140 -1.36 -5.83 7.70
C ILE A 140 -2.00 -4.74 8.57
N GLY A 141 -3.34 -4.67 8.61
CA GLY A 141 -4.05 -3.48 9.07
C GLY A 141 -3.64 -3.01 10.46
N PHE A 142 -3.52 -3.94 11.41
CA PHE A 142 -3.19 -3.61 12.81
C PHE A 142 -1.69 -3.47 13.05
N TRP A 143 -0.84 -4.10 12.25
CA TRP A 143 0.60 -3.82 12.27
C TRP A 143 0.90 -2.39 11.81
N ALA A 144 0.24 -1.95 10.73
CA ALA A 144 0.35 -0.58 10.24
C ALA A 144 -0.18 0.44 11.26
N ALA A 145 -1.34 0.16 11.88
CA ALA A 145 -1.90 0.98 12.95
C ALA A 145 -0.95 1.07 14.15
N HIS A 146 -0.43 -0.08 14.60
CA HIS A 146 0.51 -0.14 15.71
C HIS A 146 1.77 0.70 15.44
N ASN A 147 2.37 0.54 14.25
CA ASN A 147 3.53 1.35 13.85
C ASN A 147 3.20 2.85 13.84
N ALA A 148 2.04 3.22 13.30
CA ALA A 148 1.58 4.61 13.31
C ALA A 148 1.34 5.15 14.72
N GLY A 149 0.84 4.34 15.64
CA GLY A 149 0.59 4.74 17.03
C GLY A 149 1.89 5.06 17.77
N ILE A 150 2.92 4.25 17.56
CA ILE A 150 4.27 4.52 18.04
C ILE A 150 4.80 5.83 17.43
N LYS A 151 4.64 6.02 16.11
CA LYS A 151 5.07 7.25 15.43
C LYS A 151 4.30 8.51 15.89
N LEU A 152 3.03 8.37 16.28
CA LEU A 152 2.23 9.45 16.88
C LEU A 152 2.79 9.87 18.25
N GLY A 153 3.60 9.01 18.89
CA GLY A 153 4.10 9.19 20.25
C GLY A 153 3.11 8.75 21.32
N ALA A 154 2.03 8.06 20.93
CA ALA A 154 1.02 7.56 21.86
C ALA A 154 1.47 6.24 22.50
N LEU A 155 1.02 5.98 23.73
CA LEU A 155 1.23 4.67 24.35
C LEU A 155 0.40 3.63 23.58
N THR A 156 1.08 2.82 22.78
CA THR A 156 0.45 1.87 21.87
C THR A 156 0.59 0.46 22.41
N ILE A 157 -0.54 -0.19 22.69
CA ILE A 157 -0.62 -1.46 23.40
C ILE A 157 -1.14 -2.51 22.42
N PRO A 158 -0.27 -3.44 21.96
CA PRO A 158 -0.72 -4.58 21.16
C PRO A 158 -1.47 -5.57 22.07
N GLY A 159 -2.78 -5.73 21.85
CA GLY A 159 -3.64 -6.57 22.69
C GLY A 159 -3.93 -7.96 22.13
N GLY A 160 -3.29 -8.35 21.02
CA GLY A 160 -3.55 -9.59 20.29
C GLY A 160 -2.94 -10.85 20.88
#